data_AF-A0A6C0HSM9-F1
#
_entry.id   AF-A0A6C0HSM9-F1
#
_cell.length_a   1.000
_cell.length_b   1.000
_cell.length_c   1.000
_cell.angle_alpha   90.00
_cell.angle_beta   90.00
_cell.angle_gamma   90.00
#
_symmetry.space_group_name_H-M   'P 1'
#
loop_
_entity.id
_entity.type
_entity.pdbx_description
1 polymer ?
#
loop_
_entity_poly.entity_id
_entity_poly.type
_entity_poly.pdbx_seq_one_letter_code
_entity_poly.pdbx_strand_id
1 'polypeptide(L)' 'MKLNLFMLLIPKIKNMEYPICKNCKHFIPHKDISFSRCSFFGTKDVVTGEIVYKYADLTRNDGECGVSGKYYETIKD' A
#
# COMPACT_ATOMS: atom_id res chain seq x y z
N MET A 1 -44.87 -14.07 -1.96
CA MET A 1 -43.59 -13.67 -1.36
C MET A 1 -42.88 -12.76 -2.35
N LYS A 2 -42.91 -11.43 -2.15
CA LYS A 2 -42.28 -10.48 -3.08
C LYS A 2 -40.78 -10.53 -2.83
N LEU A 3 -40.03 -11.20 -3.71
CA LEU A 3 -38.57 -11.14 -3.71
C LEU A 3 -38.19 -9.69 -4.05
N ASN A 4 -37.69 -8.95 -3.07
CA ASN A 4 -37.36 -7.55 -3.22
C ASN A 4 -36.16 -7.44 -4.17
N LEU A 5 -36.39 -6.91 -5.37
CA LEU A 5 -35.43 -6.77 -6.48
C LEU A 5 -34.37 -5.67 -6.22
N PHE A 6 -34.04 -5.41 -4.96
CA PHE A 6 -33.03 -4.43 -4.55
C PHE A 6 -31.67 -5.07 -4.24
N MET A 7 -31.47 -6.32 -4.68
CA MET A 7 -30.17 -6.96 -4.59
C MET A 7 -29.31 -6.64 -5.82
N LEU A 8 -28.35 -5.75 -5.58
CA LEU A 8 -26.95 -5.93 -5.96
C LEU A 8 -26.51 -5.43 -7.34
N LEU A 9 -26.61 -4.12 -7.59
CA LEU A 9 -25.54 -3.41 -8.29
C LEU A 9 -24.42 -3.09 -7.29
N ILE A 10 -23.86 -4.11 -6.63
CA ILE A 10 -22.62 -3.90 -5.87
C ILE A 10 -21.49 -3.90 -6.90
N PRO A 11 -20.77 -2.79 -7.10
CA PRO A 11 -19.60 -2.81 -7.95
C PRO A 11 -18.63 -3.84 -7.37
N LYS A 12 -18.25 -4.84 -8.19
CA LYS A 12 -17.25 -5.86 -7.84
C LYS A 12 -15.85 -5.24 -7.86
N ILE A 13 -15.62 -4.29 -6.96
CA ILE A 13 -14.29 -3.71 -6.74
C ILE A 13 -13.45 -4.79 -6.07
N LYS A 14 -12.37 -5.20 -6.73
CA LYS A 14 -11.41 -6.16 -6.18
C LYS A 14 -10.59 -5.49 -5.08
N ASN A 15 -10.11 -6.28 -4.13
CA ASN A 15 -9.12 -5.88 -3.12
C ASN A 15 -9.61 -4.82 -2.12
N MET A 16 -10.92 -4.64 -1.96
CA MET A 16 -11.52 -3.70 -1.00
C MET A 16 -11.20 -4.07 0.46
N GLU A 17 -10.88 -5.33 0.72
CA GLU A 17 -10.54 -5.87 2.03
C GLU A 17 -9.11 -5.54 2.48
N TYR A 18 -8.23 -5.08 1.57
CA TYR A 18 -6.82 -4.87 1.87
C TYR A 18 -6.49 -3.42 2.24
N PRO A 19 -5.51 -3.20 3.14
CA PRO A 19 -5.13 -1.86 3.53
C PRO A 19 -4.37 -1.13 2.41
N ILE A 20 -4.57 0.19 2.29
CA ILE A 20 -3.87 1.03 1.31
C ILE A 20 -2.53 1.53 1.83
N CYS A 21 -1.48 1.55 1.00
CA CYS A 21 -0.15 1.99 1.41
C CYS A 21 -0.14 3.41 2.00
N LYS A 22 -0.98 4.32 1.49
CA LYS A 22 -1.07 5.72 1.96
C LYS A 22 -1.34 5.86 3.47
N ASN A 23 -1.99 4.87 4.08
CA ASN A 23 -2.35 4.88 5.49
C ASN A 23 -1.32 4.13 6.38
N CYS A 24 -0.27 3.59 5.78
CA CYS A 24 0.79 2.90 6.51
C CYS A 24 1.79 3.91 7.09
N LYS A 25 2.28 3.68 8.31
CA LYS A 25 3.33 4.47 8.96
C LYS A 25 4.64 4.53 8.16
N HIS A 26 4.86 3.56 7.27
CA HIS A 26 6.03 3.50 6.40
C HIS A 26 5.88 4.29 5.11
N PHE A 27 4.74 4.92 4.85
CA PHE A 27 4.49 5.67 3.63
C PHE A 27 5.18 7.02 3.65
N ILE A 28 6.03 7.28 2.66
CA ILE A 28 6.66 8.57 2.41
C ILE A 28 5.87 9.25 1.28
N PRO A 29 5.11 10.33 1.56
CA PRO A 29 4.29 10.98 0.57
C PRO A 29 5.12 11.73 -0.47
N HIS A 30 4.65 11.72 -1.71
CA HIS A 30 5.13 12.57 -2.79
C HIS A 30 3.95 13.34 -3.41
N LYS A 31 4.23 14.46 -4.09
CA LYS A 31 3.20 15.30 -4.73
C LYS A 31 2.33 14.50 -5.72
N ASP A 32 2.98 13.67 -6.51
CA ASP A 32 2.35 12.61 -7.30
C ASP A 32 2.53 11.28 -6.57
N ILE A 33 1.40 10.65 -6.23
CA ILE A 33 1.33 9.45 -5.40
C ILE A 33 2.03 8.25 -6.02
N SER A 34 2.18 8.22 -7.34
CA SER A 34 2.87 7.16 -8.08
C SER A 34 4.37 7.15 -7.76
N PHE A 35 4.92 8.26 -7.27
CA PHE A 35 6.31 8.38 -6.84
C PHE A 35 6.48 8.36 -5.32
N SER A 36 5.40 8.08 -4.56
CA SER A 36 5.51 7.87 -3.11
C SER A 36 6.37 6.65 -2.80
N ARG A 37 7.10 6.69 -1.69
CA ARG A 37 8.08 5.68 -1.32
C ARG A 37 7.69 4.95 -0.04
N CYS A 38 8.32 3.81 0.22
CA CYS A 38 8.19 3.06 1.47
C CYS A 38 9.48 3.17 2.29
N SER A 39 9.40 3.68 3.52
CA SER A 39 10.57 3.82 4.40
C SER A 39 11.10 2.49 4.95
N PHE A 40 10.33 1.40 4.84
CA PHE A 40 10.73 0.07 5.31
C PHE A 40 11.60 -0.69 4.30
N PHE A 41 11.48 -0.38 3.01
CA PHE A 41 12.19 -1.06 1.94
C PHE A 41 13.06 -0.11 1.14
N GLY A 42 14.30 -0.51 0.88
CA GLY A 42 15.26 0.30 0.15
C GLY A 42 16.62 -0.35 0.14
N THR A 43 17.57 0.34 -0.48
CA THR A 43 18.99 -0.05 -0.46
C THR A 43 19.78 1.09 0.15
N LYS A 44 20.70 0.75 1.05
CA LYS A 44 21.68 1.69 1.60
C LYS A 44 23.01 1.49 0.88
N ASP A 45 23.60 2.55 0.38
CA ASP A 45 24.98 2.54 -0.08
C ASP A 45 25.92 2.39 1.13
N VAL A 46 26.82 1.41 1.09
CA VAL A 46 27.69 1.07 2.23
C VAL A 46 28.88 2.03 2.40
N VAL A 47 29.23 2.79 1.36
CA VAL A 47 30.34 3.75 1.36
C VAL A 47 29.84 5.14 1.74
N THR A 48 28.77 5.62 1.09
CA THR A 48 28.25 6.99 1.29
C THR A 48 27.21 7.07 2.40
N GLY A 49 26.56 5.94 2.71
CA GLY A 49 25.46 5.88 3.66
C GLY A 49 24.10 6.34 3.10
N GLU A 50 24.04 6.72 1.83
CA GLU A 50 22.80 7.16 1.16
C GLU A 50 21.75 6.04 1.14
N ILE A 51 20.49 6.37 1.40
CA ILE A 51 19.37 5.42 1.38
C ILE A 51 18.44 5.76 0.22
N VAL A 52 18.28 4.80 -0.69
CA VAL A 52 17.29 4.87 -1.76
C VAL A 52 16.10 3.98 -1.40
N TYR A 53 15.01 4.62 -0.97
CA TYR A 53 13.75 3.93 -0.66
C TYR A 53 13.05 3.47 -1.93
N LYS A 54 12.44 2.28 -1.88
CA LYS A 54 11.62 1.75 -2.98
C LYS A 54 10.29 2.49 -3.07
N TYR A 55 9.70 2.47 -4.27
CA TYR A 55 8.34 2.97 -4.48
C TYR A 55 7.30 2.11 -3.74
N ALA A 56 6.31 2.77 -3.15
CA ALA A 56 5.34 2.11 -2.27
C ALA A 56 4.43 1.12 -3.01
N ASP A 57 4.18 1.33 -4.30
CA ASP A 57 3.42 0.43 -5.17
C ASP A 57 4.25 -0.80 -5.57
N LEU A 58 5.52 -0.62 -5.91
CA LEU A 58 6.43 -1.72 -6.25
C LEU A 58 6.60 -2.69 -5.08
N THR A 59 6.84 -2.18 -3.87
CA THR A 59 6.93 -3.03 -2.67
C THR A 59 5.66 -3.86 -2.43
N ARG A 60 4.49 -3.40 -2.90
CA ARG A 60 3.22 -4.12 -2.80
C ARG A 60 3.10 -5.21 -3.87
N ASN A 61 3.60 -4.96 -5.07
CA ASN A 61 3.47 -5.86 -6.22
C ASN A 61 4.62 -6.89 -6.32
N ASP A 62 5.83 -6.54 -5.88
CA ASP A 62 7.03 -7.38 -5.96
C ASP A 62 7.10 -8.47 -4.87
N GLY A 63 6.05 -8.61 -4.07
CA GLY A 63 5.94 -9.64 -3.03
C GLY A 63 6.65 -9.32 -1.71
N GLU A 64 7.28 -8.15 -1.58
CA GLU A 64 7.91 -7.71 -0.33
C GLU A 64 6.85 -7.44 0.76
N CYS A 65 6.07 -6.37 0.58
CA CYS A 65 4.89 -6.10 1.39
C CYS A 65 3.73 -7.00 0.94
N GLY A 66 3.61 -7.25 -0.37
CA GLY A 66 2.59 -8.11 -0.97
C GLY A 66 1.18 -7.55 -0.83
N VAL A 67 0.22 -8.07 -1.62
CA VAL A 67 -1.18 -7.56 -1.69
C VAL A 67 -1.81 -7.39 -0.29
N SER A 68 -1.57 -8.34 0.62
CA SER A 68 -2.10 -8.28 1.99
C SER A 68 -1.52 -7.18 2.88
N GLY A 69 -0.37 -6.61 2.51
CA GLY A 69 0.31 -5.59 3.30
C GLY A 69 0.97 -6.19 4.52
N LYS A 70 1.86 -7.17 4.31
CA LYS A 70 2.53 -7.96 5.36
C LYS A 70 3.17 -7.11 6.47
N TYR A 71 3.67 -5.91 6.13
CA TYR A 71 4.29 -4.97 7.07
C TYR A 71 3.46 -3.70 7.26
N TYR A 72 2.16 -3.76 6.96
CA TYR A 72 1.26 -2.64 7.17
C TYR A 72 1.07 -2.40 8.67
N GLU A 73 1.46 -1.21 9.12
CA GLU A 73 1.19 -0.71 10.46
C GLU A 73 0.63 0.70 10.35
N THR A 74 -0.43 1.00 11.09
CA THR A 74 -1.00 2.34 11.18
C THR A 74 -0.12 3.23 12.05
N ILE A 75 -0.17 4.54 11.82
CA ILE A 75 0.39 5.51 12.78
C ILE A 75 -0.37 5.27 14.11
N LYS A 76 0.36 4.97 15.18
CA LYS A 76 -0.24 4.97 16.53
C LYS A 76 -0.36 6.43 16.94
N ASP A 77 -1.57 6.84 17.31
CA ASP A 77 -1.82 8.12 17.97
C ASP A 77 -1.00 8.25 19.27
#